data_AF-A0A1B0D3I3-F1
#
_entry.id   AF-A0A1B0D3I3-F1
#
_cell.length_a   1.000
_cell.length_b   1.000
_cell.length_c   1.000
_cell.angle_alpha   90.00
_cell.angle_beta   90.00
_cell.angle_gamma   90.00
#
_symmetry.space_group_name_H-M   'P 1'
#
loop_
_entity.id
_entity.type
_entity.pdbx_description
1 polymer ?
#
loop_
_entity_poly.entity_id
_entity_poly.type
_entity_poly.pdbx_seq_one_letter_code
_entity_poly.pdbx_strand_id
1 'polypeptide(L)'
;MFSKEEKAKTIEYVAARVENSREREVVEDDEVEPKKSRMDTVSDFFEPSHLGELENYKALAVGDDESFALLPWWESQKKTFPKLYKLSKFIFAVPASSAPSERTSDT
;
A
#
# COMPACT_ATOMS: atom_id res chain seq x y z
N MET A 1 -8.61 39.32 17.13
CA MET A 1 -8.38 39.50 15.68
C MET A 1 -6.91 39.87 15.50
N PHE A 2 -6.10 39.04 14.83
CA PHE A 2 -4.67 39.31 14.63
C PHE A 2 -4.45 40.55 13.77
N SER A 3 -3.48 41.37 14.16
CA SER A 3 -3.14 42.62 13.47
C SER A 3 -2.66 42.33 12.05
N LYS A 4 -2.87 43.28 11.12
CA LYS A 4 -2.43 43.14 9.71
C LYS A 4 -0.94 42.82 9.60
N GLU A 5 -0.13 43.28 10.56
CA GLU A 5 1.30 43.06 10.62
C GLU A 5 1.70 41.64 11.05
N GLU A 6 0.95 41.01 11.96
CA GLU A 6 1.19 39.62 12.38
C GLU A 6 0.88 38.65 11.24
N LYS A 7 -0.18 38.92 10.48
CA LYS A 7 -0.54 38.11 9.31
C LYS A 7 0.52 38.16 8.22
N ALA A 8 1.13 39.34 8.00
CA ALA A 8 2.20 39.49 7.03
C ALA A 8 3.43 38.65 7.42
N LYS A 9 3.82 38.68 8.71
CA LYS A 9 4.94 37.90 9.23
C LYS A 9 4.70 36.39 9.12
N THR A 10 3.45 35.93 9.32
CA THR A 10 3.10 34.51 9.12
C THR A 10 3.20 34.09 7.66
N ILE A 11 2.71 34.91 6.73
CA ILE A 11 2.77 34.62 5.29
C ILE A 11 4.22 34.56 4.82
N GLU A 12 5.07 35.48 5.28
CA GLU A 12 6.50 35.50 4.98
C GLU A 12 7.22 34.26 5.54
N TYR A 13 6.92 33.84 6.77
CA TYR A 13 7.47 32.61 7.35
C TYR A 13 7.09 31.35 6.55
N VAL A 14 5.84 31.26 6.10
CA VAL A 14 5.38 30.14 5.28
C VAL A 14 6.02 30.16 3.90
N ALA A 15 6.13 31.33 3.26
CA ALA A 15 6.78 31.47 1.96
C ALA A 15 8.27 31.10 2.02
N ALA A 16 9.01 31.57 3.02
CA ALA A 16 10.43 31.23 3.20
C ALA A 16 10.64 29.72 3.46
N ARG A 17 9.70 29.07 4.14
CA ARG A 17 9.75 27.62 4.38
C ARG A 17 9.44 26.80 3.12
N VAL A 18 8.55 27.29 2.27
CA VAL A 18 8.23 26.66 0.98
C VAL A 18 9.40 26.79 0.01
N GLU A 19 10.05 27.97 -0.04
CA GLU A 19 11.21 28.18 -0.92
C GLU A 19 12.42 27.34 -0.48
N ASN A 20 12.71 27.27 0.83
CA ASN A 20 13.77 26.40 1.35
C ASN A 20 13.48 24.90 1.12
N SER A 21 12.22 24.51 0.94
CA SER A 21 11.85 23.13 0.57
C SER A 21 11.99 22.87 -0.93
N ARG A 22 12.00 23.92 -1.77
CA ARG A 22 12.01 23.84 -3.23
C ARG A 22 13.43 23.82 -3.82
N GLU A 23 14.43 24.29 -3.08
CA GLU A 23 15.83 24.33 -3.55
C GLU A 23 16.65 23.05 -3.25
N ARG A 24 16.03 21.97 -2.74
CA ARG A 24 16.72 20.72 -2.36
C ARG A 24 16.42 19.51 -3.22
N GLU A 25 16.12 19.68 -4.50
CA GLU A 25 15.96 18.54 -5.41
C GLU A 25 16.57 18.80 -6.79
N VAL A 26 17.90 18.74 -6.84
CA VAL A 26 18.66 18.41 -8.04
C VAL A 26 19.64 17.31 -7.64
N VAL A 27 19.22 16.05 -7.81
CA VAL A 27 20.13 14.91 -8.02
C VAL A 27 19.43 13.98 -9.01
N GLU A 28 19.93 13.98 -10.25
CA GLU A 28 19.68 12.93 -11.23
C GLU A 28 20.32 11.60 -10.78
N ASP A 29 19.75 10.49 -11.26
CA ASP A 29 20.22 9.09 -11.18
C ASP A 29 20.01 8.33 -9.84
N ASP A 30 18.77 7.88 -9.61
CA ASP A 30 18.35 6.46 -9.65
C ASP A 30 16.86 6.43 -9.26
N GLU A 31 16.02 5.74 -10.04
CA GLU A 31 14.58 5.61 -9.81
C GLU A 31 14.31 4.75 -8.56
N VAL A 32 14.59 5.29 -7.37
CA VAL A 32 14.18 4.70 -6.10
C VAL A 32 12.78 5.19 -5.81
N GLU A 33 11.77 4.43 -6.26
CA GLU A 33 10.40 4.63 -5.79
C GLU A 33 10.43 4.81 -4.26
N PRO A 34 9.78 5.86 -3.73
CA PRO A 34 9.74 6.09 -2.29
C PRO A 34 9.23 4.80 -1.63
N LYS A 35 9.96 4.27 -0.66
CA LYS A 35 9.58 3.07 0.09
C LYS A 35 8.26 3.34 0.79
N LYS A 36 7.15 3.09 0.08
CA LYS A 36 5.79 3.27 0.58
C LYS A 36 5.68 2.44 1.85
N SER A 37 5.15 3.03 2.92
CA SER A 37 4.90 2.29 4.14
C SER A 37 4.02 1.08 3.82
N ARG A 38 4.20 -0.03 4.54
CA ARG A 38 3.28 -1.19 4.43
C ARG A 38 1.82 -0.74 4.58
N MET A 39 1.57 0.23 5.45
CA MET A 39 0.23 0.79 5.67
C MET A 39 -0.26 1.64 4.48
N ASP A 40 0.62 2.43 3.85
CA ASP A 40 0.26 3.21 2.67
C ASP A 40 -0.11 2.31 1.49
N THR A 41 0.64 1.22 1.32
CA THR A 41 0.37 0.20 0.29
C THR A 41 -0.99 -0.44 0.49
N VAL A 42 -1.40 -0.68 1.75
CA VAL A 42 -2.71 -1.24 2.08
C VAL A 42 -3.83 -0.24 1.81
N SER A 43 -3.60 1.03 2.13
CA SER A 43 -4.57 2.12 1.93
C SER A 43 -4.94 2.32 0.46
N ASP A 44 -3.96 2.22 -0.44
CA ASP A 44 -4.17 2.31 -1.89
C ASP A 44 -5.19 1.27 -2.42
N PHE A 45 -5.35 0.11 -1.77
CA PHE A 45 -6.32 -0.90 -2.19
C PHE A 45 -7.78 -0.54 -1.86
N PHE A 46 -8.01 0.38 -0.93
CA PHE A 46 -9.35 0.80 -0.50
C PHE A 46 -9.85 2.06 -1.20
N GLU A 47 -9.11 2.55 -2.20
CA GLU A 47 -9.56 3.67 -3.02
C GLU A 47 -10.92 3.33 -3.69
N PRO A 48 -11.91 4.25 -3.72
CA PRO A 48 -13.26 3.96 -4.23
C PRO A 48 -13.28 3.43 -5.68
N SER A 49 -12.31 3.83 -6.49
CA SER A 49 -12.10 3.36 -7.86
C SER A 49 -11.76 1.86 -7.95
N HIS A 50 -11.39 1.23 -6.83
CA HIS A 50 -10.93 -0.16 -6.74
C HIS A 50 -12.03 -1.13 -6.27
N LEU A 51 -13.20 -0.62 -5.89
CA LEU A 51 -14.33 -1.43 -5.41
C LEU A 51 -14.91 -2.35 -6.49
N GLY A 52 -14.73 -2.04 -7.77
CA GLY A 52 -15.25 -2.87 -8.87
C GLY A 52 -14.65 -4.28 -8.91
N GLU A 53 -13.35 -4.46 -8.62
CA GLU A 53 -12.75 -5.81 -8.50
C GLU A 53 -13.34 -6.55 -7.30
N LEU A 54 -13.58 -5.86 -6.19
CA LEU A 54 -14.12 -6.44 -4.96
C LEU A 54 -15.57 -6.91 -5.13
N GLU A 55 -16.40 -6.13 -5.81
CA GLU A 55 -17.79 -6.50 -6.12
C GLU A 55 -17.83 -7.74 -7.03
N ASN A 56 -16.98 -7.78 -8.06
CA ASN A 56 -16.87 -8.95 -8.94
C ASN A 56 -16.37 -10.20 -8.21
N TYR A 57 -15.41 -10.06 -7.30
CA TYR A 57 -14.94 -11.17 -6.46
C TYR A 57 -16.05 -11.68 -5.52
N LYS A 58 -16.82 -10.79 -4.89
CA LYS A 58 -17.95 -11.18 -4.02
C LYS A 58 -19.05 -11.92 -4.76
N ALA A 59 -19.25 -11.62 -6.04
CA ALA A 59 -20.22 -12.30 -6.89
C ALA A 59 -19.72 -13.67 -7.39
N LEU A 60 -18.43 -13.98 -7.20
CA LEU A 60 -17.83 -15.22 -7.68
C LEU A 60 -18.18 -16.38 -6.73
N ALA A 61 -18.85 -17.40 -7.26
CA ALA A 61 -19.04 -18.65 -6.55
C ALA A 61 -17.76 -19.50 -6.67
N VAL A 62 -16.93 -19.47 -5.64
CA VAL A 62 -15.80 -20.41 -5.51
C VAL A 62 -16.33 -21.68 -4.85
N GLY A 63 -16.12 -22.84 -5.48
CA GLY A 63 -16.53 -24.13 -4.94
C GLY A 63 -15.76 -24.50 -3.67
N ASP A 64 -16.42 -25.20 -2.75
CA ASP A 64 -15.85 -25.73 -1.50
C ASP A 64 -15.32 -27.16 -1.73
N ASP A 65 -14.31 -27.27 -2.59
CA ASP A 65 -13.65 -28.55 -2.87
C ASP A 65 -12.51 -28.76 -1.88
N GLU A 66 -12.40 -29.96 -1.30
CA GLU A 66 -11.29 -30.32 -0.40
C GLU A 66 -9.91 -30.24 -1.08
N SER A 67 -9.87 -30.34 -2.41
CA SER A 67 -8.67 -30.16 -3.22
C SER A 67 -8.38 -28.69 -3.58
N PHE A 68 -9.19 -27.74 -3.09
CA PHE A 68 -9.04 -26.34 -3.41
C PHE A 68 -7.76 -25.74 -2.82
N ALA A 69 -6.83 -25.38 -3.71
CA ALA A 69 -5.60 -24.70 -3.34
C ALA A 69 -5.74 -23.18 -3.56
N LEU A 70 -5.89 -22.43 -2.46
CA LEU A 70 -6.14 -20.98 -2.47
C LEU A 70 -5.05 -20.16 -3.19
N LEU A 71 -3.77 -20.46 -2.95
CA LEU A 71 -2.66 -19.71 -3.56
C LEU A 71 -2.57 -19.94 -5.09
N PRO A 72 -2.59 -21.20 -5.59
CA PRO A 72 -2.72 -21.47 -7.03
C PRO A 72 -3.98 -20.86 -7.66
N TRP A 73 -5.10 -20.86 -6.93
CA TRP A 73 -6.32 -20.22 -7.40
C TRP A 73 -6.11 -18.73 -7.64
N TRP A 74 -5.50 -18.00 -6.69
CA TRP A 74 -5.18 -16.59 -6.87
C TRP A 74 -4.22 -16.34 -8.05
N GLU A 75 -3.25 -17.23 -8.31
CA GLU A 75 -2.39 -17.15 -9.50
C GLU A 75 -3.20 -17.23 -10.80
N SER A 76 -4.21 -18.10 -10.86
CA SER A 76 -5.11 -18.19 -12.03
C SER A 76 -5.93 -16.91 -12.24
N GLN A 77 -6.25 -16.20 -11.17
CA GLN A 77 -7.06 -14.99 -11.19
C GLN A 77 -6.26 -13.70 -11.37
N LYS A 78 -4.94 -13.77 -11.51
CA LYS A 78 -4.05 -12.59 -11.63
C LYS A 78 -4.46 -11.61 -12.73
N LYS A 79 -5.01 -12.11 -13.85
CA LYS A 79 -5.47 -11.28 -14.97
C LYS A 79 -6.84 -10.65 -14.70
N THR A 80 -7.70 -11.34 -13.96
CA THR A 80 -9.09 -10.94 -13.67
C THR A 80 -9.15 -9.96 -12.50
N PHE A 81 -8.34 -10.22 -11.46
CA PHE A 81 -8.30 -9.43 -10.22
C PHE A 81 -6.85 -9.05 -9.87
N PRO A 82 -6.18 -8.23 -10.70
CA PRO A 82 -4.77 -7.90 -10.53
C PRO A 82 -4.47 -7.20 -9.20
N LYS A 83 -5.40 -6.39 -8.67
CA LYS A 83 -5.21 -5.68 -7.40
C LYS A 83 -5.50 -6.60 -6.22
N LEU A 84 -6.61 -7.32 -6.25
CA LEU A 84 -6.90 -8.31 -5.20
C LEU A 84 -5.85 -9.42 -5.13
N TYR A 85 -5.25 -9.80 -6.26
CA TYR A 85 -4.12 -10.73 -6.29
C TYR A 85 -2.88 -10.20 -5.56
N LYS A 86 -2.55 -8.91 -5.74
CA LYS A 86 -1.44 -8.30 -4.98
C LYS A 86 -1.76 -8.27 -3.48
N LEU A 87 -3.01 -7.94 -3.13
CA LEU A 87 -3.48 -7.93 -1.75
C LEU A 87 -3.49 -9.33 -1.13
N SER A 88 -3.90 -10.36 -1.88
CA SER A 88 -3.93 -11.74 -1.39
C SER A 88 -2.52 -12.24 -1.07
N LYS A 89 -1.53 -11.93 -1.91
CA LYS A 89 -0.13 -12.21 -1.61
C LYS A 89 0.35 -11.52 -0.34
N PHE A 90 -0.05 -10.26 -0.13
CA PHE A 90 0.31 -9.54 1.08
C PHE A 90 -0.30 -10.14 2.34
N ILE A 91 -1.58 -10.53 2.29
CA ILE A 91 -2.31 -11.10 3.42
C ILE A 91 -1.80 -12.51 3.73
N PHE A 92 -1.70 -13.38 2.72
CA PHE A 92 -1.33 -14.80 2.92
C PHE A 92 0.17 -15.02 3.10
N ALA A 93 1.02 -14.03 2.83
CA ALA A 93 2.44 -14.09 3.18
C ALA A 93 2.68 -13.95 4.70
N VAL A 94 1.69 -13.47 5.47
CA VAL A 94 1.81 -13.39 6.92
C VAL A 94 1.50 -14.76 7.51
N PRO A 95 2.47 -15.42 8.17
CA PRO A 95 2.19 -16.67 8.86
C PRO A 95 1.16 -16.40 9.96
N ALA A 96 0.17 -17.29 10.10
CA ALA A 96 -0.86 -17.17 11.12
C ALA A 96 -0.31 -17.29 12.56
N SER A 97 0.93 -17.77 12.71
CA SER A 97 1.63 -17.92 13.99
C SER A 97 2.75 -16.88 14.14
N SER A 98 2.83 -16.28 15.33
CA SER A 98 3.92 -15.40 15.75
C SER A 98 5.25 -16.11 15.96
N ALA A 99 5.29 -17.45 15.86
CA ALA A 99 6.50 -18.26 15.91
C ALA A 99 6.69 -19.05 14.59
N PRO A 100 7.15 -18.41 13.50
CA PRO A 100 7.38 -19.10 12.24
C PRO A 100 8.65 -19.97 12.25
N SER A 101 9.47 -19.89 13.31
CA SER A 101 10.88 -20.28 13.32
C SER A 101 11.26 -21.29 14.42
N GLU A 102 10.36 -22.18 14.82
CA GLU A 102 10.70 -23.23 15.81
C GLU A 102 11.27 -24.50 15.14
N ARG A 103 11.28 -24.60 13.80
CA ARG A 103 11.82 -25.77 13.07
C ARG A 103 13.24 -25.61 12.49
N THR A 104 13.90 -24.49 12.73
CA THR A 104 15.32 -24.28 12.32
C THR A 104 16.31 -24.45 13.47
N SER A 105 15.83 -24.91 14.64
CA SER A 105 16.63 -25.06 15.86
C SER A 105 16.95 -26.53 16.14
N ASP A 106 17.35 -27.29 15.12
CA ASP A 106 17.93 -28.63 15.28
C ASP A 106 19.01 -28.80 14.20
N THR A 107 20.21 -28.31 14.48
CA THR A 107 21.46 -28.73 13.81
C THR A 107 22.59 -28.64 14.83
#